data_AF-A0AAV5AJC7-F1
#
_entry.id   AF-A0AAV5AJC7-F1
#
_cell.length_a   1.000
_cell.length_b   1.000
_cell.length_c   1.000
_cell.angle_alpha   90.00
_cell.angle_beta   90.00
_cell.angle_gamma   90.00
#
_symmetry.space_group_name_H-M   'P 1'
#
loop_
_entity.id
_entity.type
_entity.pdbx_description
1 polymer ?
#
loop_
_entity_poly.entity_id
_entity_poly.type
_entity_poly.pdbx_seq_one_letter_code
_entity_poly.pdbx_strand_id
1 'polypeptide(L)'
;MISVEELSLFCTSLFTLALYQQVNGTVLSTIQPPDTCLLDLIYWDLFCLICTLEFKIPILMLSFGNTTATILIVGLDKLGGRGDVSTKAGLLAEQTGRGLDEIITEIVIYFIPGYNLNFNSKVLSASHAKQGPDFQSDREQSSNKDAVKMFLDRMLQECGEKSVIYASLLSIKCPFGLNLTKPQVLFGSIYWPLNVEASWKVIEIIYEKRLPMILVHNDEYGRPPIPESLRAQLEAEDSVLISTWVPQNLVLGHKSDARLFQYQIRIAWPIDADQPINAIYIGDLKHKVGYKLLEVLQRDKSKPLYRGYTPSGTLNAIEEEFRTVLQNAFGHDGAMKRRNAEMFKEKLSCLWNEDGDARMELRRFIKDYLSWCWDTYYLLTRAIVEHKVLESWLDYPPSKFIPQ
;
A
#
# COMPACT_ATOMS: atom_id res chain seq x y z
N MET A 1 -0.38 -17.40 -26.68
CA MET A 1 0.11 -16.57 -25.55
C MET A 1 -0.23 -17.32 -24.29
N ILE A 2 0.76 -17.62 -23.45
CA ILE A 2 0.55 -18.22 -22.13
C ILE A 2 -0.05 -17.13 -21.24
N SER A 3 -1.11 -17.44 -20.48
CA SER A 3 -1.71 -16.48 -19.55
C SER A 3 -0.81 -16.24 -18.34
N VAL A 4 -0.99 -15.12 -17.64
CA VAL A 4 -0.26 -14.85 -16.38
C VAL A 4 -0.56 -15.91 -15.32
N GLU A 5 -1.79 -16.44 -15.30
CA GLU A 5 -2.14 -17.55 -14.39
C GLU A 5 -1.40 -18.84 -14.74
N GLU A 6 -1.29 -19.18 -16.03
CA GLU A 6 -0.57 -20.38 -16.47
C GLU A 6 0.93 -20.30 -16.16
N LEU A 7 1.54 -19.11 -16.31
CA LEU A 7 2.94 -18.88 -15.96
C LEU A 7 3.16 -18.95 -14.44
N SER A 8 2.24 -18.41 -13.64
CA SER A 8 2.30 -18.48 -12.18
C SER A 8 2.19 -19.92 -11.68
N LEU A 9 1.21 -20.68 -12.19
CA LEU A 9 1.00 -22.09 -11.82
C LEU A 9 2.22 -22.94 -12.19
N PHE A 10 2.84 -22.64 -13.33
CA PHE A 10 4.07 -23.28 -13.80
C PHE A 10 5.26 -23.01 -12.87
N CYS A 11 5.50 -21.75 -12.51
CA CYS A 11 6.57 -21.36 -11.57
C CYS A 11 6.36 -21.98 -10.19
N THR A 12 5.13 -22.00 -9.66
CA THR A 12 4.81 -22.66 -8.39
C THR A 12 5.09 -24.15 -8.47
N SER A 13 4.70 -24.82 -9.57
CA SER A 13 4.92 -26.26 -9.76
C SER A 13 6.41 -26.61 -9.85
N LEU A 14 7.22 -25.78 -10.52
CA LEU A 14 8.68 -25.94 -10.57
C LEU A 14 9.33 -25.75 -9.20
N PHE A 15 8.87 -24.76 -8.43
CA PHE A 15 9.36 -24.51 -7.08
C PHE A 15 9.01 -25.67 -6.13
N THR A 16 7.78 -26.19 -6.21
CA THR A 16 7.34 -27.37 -5.47
C THR A 16 8.14 -28.61 -5.86
N LEU A 17 8.44 -28.79 -7.15
CA LEU A 17 9.24 -29.92 -7.64
C LEU A 17 10.70 -29.85 -7.15
N ALA A 18 11.32 -28.66 -7.18
CA ALA A 18 12.67 -28.45 -6.66
C ALA A 18 12.75 -28.69 -5.15
N LEU A 19 11.75 -28.21 -4.38
CA LEU A 19 11.63 -28.49 -2.95
C LEU A 19 11.44 -30.00 -2.66
N TYR A 20 10.58 -30.68 -3.43
CA TYR A 20 10.32 -32.11 -3.27
C TYR A 20 11.58 -32.96 -3.54
N GLN A 21 12.39 -32.59 -4.54
CA GLN A 21 13.64 -33.26 -4.86
C GLN A 21 14.67 -33.13 -3.74
N GLN A 22 14.76 -31.94 -3.13
CA GLN A 22 15.71 -31.66 -2.06
C GLN A 22 15.35 -32.36 -0.74
N VAL A 23 14.05 -32.46 -0.41
CA VAL A 23 13.57 -33.15 0.80
C VAL A 23 13.71 -34.67 0.69
N ASN A 24 13.49 -35.26 -0.49
CA ASN A 24 13.48 -36.71 -0.67
C ASN A 24 14.81 -37.29 -1.20
N GLY A 25 15.86 -36.47 -1.35
CA GLY A 25 17.17 -36.91 -1.84
C GLY A 25 17.15 -37.46 -3.27
N THR A 26 16.10 -37.17 -4.05
CA THR A 26 15.97 -37.66 -5.42
C THR A 26 16.61 -36.64 -6.36
N VAL A 27 17.89 -36.86 -6.69
CA VAL A 27 18.65 -35.97 -7.58
C VAL A 27 18.34 -36.35 -9.02
N LEU A 28 17.57 -35.53 -9.73
CA LEU A 28 17.67 -35.50 -11.19
C LEU A 28 19.04 -34.91 -11.51
N SER A 29 19.94 -35.70 -12.11
CA SER A 29 21.35 -35.35 -12.36
C SER A 29 21.57 -34.10 -13.23
N THR A 30 20.50 -33.53 -13.79
CA THR A 30 20.54 -32.44 -14.76
C THR A 30 20.20 -31.07 -14.19
N ILE A 31 19.71 -30.95 -12.95
CA ILE A 31 19.43 -29.66 -12.33
C ILE A 31 20.25 -29.54 -11.05
N GLN A 32 21.28 -28.68 -11.10
CA GLN A 32 22.03 -28.31 -9.90
C GLN A 32 21.09 -27.62 -8.90
N PRO A 33 21.15 -27.95 -7.60
CA PRO A 33 20.38 -27.24 -6.59
C PRO A 33 20.73 -25.74 -6.64
N PRO A 34 19.76 -24.84 -6.42
CA PRO A 34 20.02 -23.41 -6.45
C PRO A 34 20.96 -23.01 -5.29
N ASP A 35 21.97 -22.19 -5.58
CA ASP A 35 22.91 -21.70 -4.56
C ASP A 35 22.25 -20.69 -3.59
N THR A 36 21.08 -20.16 -3.93
CA THR A 36 20.29 -19.23 -3.11
C THR A 36 18.82 -19.31 -3.52
N CYS A 37 17.92 -19.28 -2.55
CA CYS A 37 16.49 -19.19 -2.77
C CYS A 37 16.02 -17.76 -2.50
N LEU A 38 15.19 -17.19 -3.39
CA LEU A 38 14.61 -15.87 -3.21
C LEU A 38 13.08 -16.02 -3.10
N LEU A 39 12.51 -15.67 -1.95
CA LEU A 39 11.07 -15.80 -1.67
C LEU A 39 10.42 -14.43 -1.54
N ASP A 40 9.29 -14.21 -2.18
CA ASP A 40 8.49 -13.00 -1.93
C ASP A 40 7.95 -13.00 -0.49
N LEU A 41 7.93 -11.85 0.17
CA LEU A 41 7.38 -11.66 1.52
C LEU A 41 5.92 -12.13 1.66
N ILE A 42 5.14 -12.12 0.56
CA ILE A 42 3.77 -12.68 0.58
C ILE A 42 3.74 -14.19 0.88
N TYR A 43 4.87 -14.88 0.73
CA TYR A 43 5.06 -16.29 1.09
C TYR A 43 5.66 -16.45 2.48
N TRP A 44 5.37 -15.54 3.42
CA TRP A 44 5.88 -15.59 4.79
C TRP A 44 5.66 -16.94 5.48
N ASP A 45 4.46 -17.53 5.33
CA ASP A 45 4.16 -18.84 5.93
C ASP A 45 5.05 -19.96 5.35
N LEU A 46 5.33 -19.90 4.05
CA LEU A 46 6.24 -20.83 3.39
C LEU A 46 7.69 -20.59 3.83
N PHE A 47 8.11 -19.33 3.99
CA PHE A 47 9.42 -18.99 4.57
C PHE A 47 9.55 -19.56 5.98
N CYS A 48 8.57 -19.34 6.87
CA CYS A 48 8.54 -19.91 8.22
C CYS A 48 8.65 -21.44 8.19
N LEU A 49 7.87 -22.11 7.34
CA LEU A 49 7.95 -23.56 7.18
C LEU A 49 9.33 -24.01 6.74
N ILE A 50 9.92 -23.35 5.73
CA ILE A 50 11.26 -23.69 5.26
C ILE A 50 12.31 -23.45 6.37
N CYS A 51 12.18 -22.41 7.19
CA CYS A 51 13.06 -22.18 8.33
C CYS A 51 12.98 -23.27 9.42
N THR A 52 11.91 -24.08 9.46
CA THR A 52 11.84 -25.26 10.33
C THR A 52 12.59 -26.48 9.76
N LEU A 53 12.96 -26.43 8.49
CA LEU A 53 13.68 -27.49 7.79
C LEU A 53 15.18 -27.19 7.78
N GLU A 54 16.03 -28.20 7.89
CA GLU A 54 17.49 -28.05 7.73
C GLU A 54 17.85 -27.80 6.25
N PHE A 55 17.83 -26.53 5.83
CA PHE A 55 18.30 -26.12 4.50
C PHE A 55 19.78 -25.74 4.52
N LYS A 56 20.53 -26.22 3.54
CA LYS A 56 21.96 -25.87 3.33
C LYS A 56 22.16 -24.61 2.49
N ILE A 57 21.10 -24.10 1.87
CA ILE A 57 21.18 -22.95 0.96
C ILE A 57 20.62 -21.69 1.63
N PRO A 58 21.25 -20.51 1.45
CA PRO A 58 20.70 -19.24 1.92
C PRO A 58 19.31 -18.98 1.33
N ILE A 59 18.39 -18.53 2.18
CA ILE A 59 17.06 -18.09 1.78
C ILE A 59 17.00 -16.59 2.00
N LEU A 60 16.87 -15.85 0.91
CA LEU A 60 16.67 -14.42 0.90
C LEU A 60 15.18 -14.14 0.72
N MET A 61 14.64 -13.25 1.54
CA MET A 61 13.27 -12.82 1.38
C MET A 61 13.25 -11.50 0.61
N LEU A 62 12.68 -11.56 -0.59
CA LEU A 62 12.40 -10.42 -1.42
C LEU A 62 11.14 -9.72 -0.91
N SER A 63 11.35 -8.66 -0.15
CA SER A 63 10.28 -7.71 0.15
C SER A 63 10.17 -6.72 -1.00
N PHE A 64 9.23 -6.97 -1.93
CA PHE A 64 8.77 -5.91 -2.84
C PHE A 64 7.95 -4.84 -2.09
N GLY A 65 7.50 -5.19 -0.87
CA GLY A 65 7.01 -4.24 0.11
C GLY A 65 8.14 -3.35 0.64
N ASN A 66 7.77 -2.13 0.99
CA ASN A 66 8.66 -1.09 1.46
C ASN A 66 9.62 -1.56 2.58
N THR A 67 10.93 -1.43 2.33
CA THR A 67 12.03 -1.80 3.26
C THR A 67 11.89 -1.15 4.64
N THR A 68 11.29 0.04 4.71
CA THR A 68 10.98 0.73 5.97
C THR A 68 9.94 -0.02 6.80
N ALA A 69 8.91 -0.58 6.16
CA ALA A 69 7.90 -1.38 6.86
C ALA A 69 8.56 -2.60 7.48
N THR A 70 9.44 -3.28 6.75
CA THR A 70 10.23 -4.40 7.27
C THR A 70 11.08 -3.96 8.46
N ILE A 71 11.80 -2.83 8.38
CA ILE A 71 12.60 -2.31 9.50
C ILE A 71 11.70 -1.93 10.70
N LEU A 72 10.51 -1.37 10.47
CA LEU A 72 9.60 -1.01 11.54
C LEU A 72 9.02 -2.27 12.23
N ILE A 73 8.65 -3.29 11.46
CA ILE A 73 8.03 -4.52 11.97
C ILE A 73 9.07 -5.44 12.64
N VAL A 74 10.20 -5.71 11.98
CA VAL A 74 11.18 -6.72 12.42
C VAL A 74 12.56 -6.15 12.74
N GLY A 75 12.78 -4.85 12.53
CA GLY A 75 14.07 -4.22 12.82
C GLY A 75 14.35 -4.08 14.30
N LEU A 76 15.63 -3.91 14.63
CA LEU A 76 16.10 -3.75 16.02
C LEU A 76 15.55 -2.47 16.67
N ASP A 77 15.26 -2.54 17.97
CA ASP A 77 14.77 -1.40 18.77
C ASP A 77 15.64 -0.14 18.65
N LYS A 78 16.96 -0.33 18.65
CA LYS A 78 17.92 0.77 18.55
C LYS A 78 17.86 1.51 17.20
N LEU A 79 17.25 0.90 16.18
CA LEU A 79 17.05 1.48 14.85
C LEU A 79 15.61 1.99 14.65
N GLY A 80 14.77 1.92 15.69
CA GLY A 80 13.36 2.33 15.63
C GLY A 80 12.40 1.24 15.14
N GLY A 81 12.87 0.00 14.98
CA GLY A 81 12.00 -1.16 14.77
C GLY A 81 11.39 -1.67 16.08
N ARG A 82 10.49 -2.67 16.00
CA ARG A 82 9.84 -3.24 17.19
C ARG A 82 10.69 -4.26 17.95
N GLY A 83 11.89 -4.60 17.47
CA GLY A 83 12.77 -5.57 18.11
C GLY A 83 12.15 -6.97 18.15
N ASP A 84 12.42 -7.71 19.23
CA ASP A 84 11.85 -9.03 19.43
C ASP A 84 10.38 -8.93 19.90
N VAL A 85 9.48 -8.93 18.92
CA VAL A 85 8.03 -8.87 19.14
C VAL A 85 7.54 -10.02 20.01
N SER A 86 8.07 -11.23 19.84
CA SER A 86 7.63 -12.41 20.59
C SER A 86 7.95 -12.25 22.07
N THR A 87 9.17 -11.85 22.39
CA THR A 87 9.60 -11.60 23.77
C THR A 87 8.77 -10.49 24.42
N LYS A 88 8.54 -9.37 23.72
CA LYS A 88 7.72 -8.27 24.23
C LYS A 88 6.26 -8.66 24.44
N ALA A 89 5.70 -9.42 23.52
CA ALA A 89 4.33 -9.90 23.61
C ALA A 89 4.16 -10.86 24.81
N GLY A 90 5.13 -11.76 25.02
CA GLY A 90 5.16 -12.65 26.18
C GLY A 90 5.16 -11.89 27.51
N LEU A 91 6.06 -10.92 27.65
CA LEU A 91 6.14 -10.09 28.86
C LEU A 91 4.84 -9.31 29.12
N LEU A 92 4.22 -8.75 28.07
CA LEU A 92 2.96 -8.02 28.22
C LEU A 92 1.78 -8.96 28.51
N ALA A 93 1.79 -10.18 27.97
CA ALA A 93 0.80 -11.21 28.26
C ALA A 93 0.84 -11.60 29.74
N GLU A 94 2.04 -11.83 30.28
CA GLU A 94 2.24 -12.11 31.71
C GLU A 94 1.77 -10.96 32.59
N GLN A 95 2.08 -9.71 32.21
CA GLN A 95 1.70 -8.52 32.99
C GLN A 95 0.21 -8.23 32.99
N THR A 96 -0.47 -8.47 31.87
CA THR A 96 -1.88 -8.08 31.68
C THR A 96 -2.86 -9.23 31.83
N GLY A 97 -2.39 -10.48 31.78
CA GLY A 97 -3.22 -11.68 31.72
C GLY A 97 -3.96 -11.88 30.38
N ARG A 98 -3.67 -11.06 29.35
CA ARG A 98 -4.26 -11.18 28.02
C ARG A 98 -3.58 -12.30 27.21
N GLY A 99 -4.27 -12.82 26.19
CA GLY A 99 -3.73 -13.88 25.35
C GLY A 99 -2.53 -13.42 24.53
N LEU A 100 -1.51 -14.29 24.41
CA LEU A 100 -0.30 -13.97 23.64
C LEU A 100 -0.63 -13.59 22.19
N ASP A 101 -1.54 -14.30 21.54
CA ASP A 101 -1.96 -14.02 20.16
C ASP A 101 -2.68 -12.68 20.03
N GLU A 102 -3.46 -12.28 21.03
CA GLU A 102 -4.13 -10.98 21.07
C GLU A 102 -3.10 -9.85 21.15
N ILE A 103 -2.05 -10.04 21.96
CA ILE A 103 -0.98 -9.07 22.12
C ILE A 103 -0.03 -9.06 20.92
N ILE A 104 0.33 -10.21 20.36
CA ILE A 104 1.11 -10.27 19.10
C ILE A 104 0.32 -9.57 18.01
N THR A 105 -0.98 -9.85 17.91
CA THR A 105 -1.90 -9.15 17.01
C THR A 105 -1.86 -7.65 17.30
N GLU A 106 -1.93 -7.20 18.54
CA GLU A 106 -1.78 -5.78 18.84
C GLU A 106 -0.40 -5.23 18.39
N ILE A 107 0.69 -5.89 18.76
CA ILE A 107 2.06 -5.42 18.47
C ILE A 107 2.40 -5.49 16.96
N VAL A 108 1.81 -6.42 16.20
CA VAL A 108 2.07 -6.61 14.77
C VAL A 108 1.00 -5.92 13.91
N ILE A 109 -0.27 -6.08 14.23
CA ILE A 109 -1.44 -5.57 13.47
C ILE A 109 -1.75 -4.10 13.78
N TYR A 110 -1.11 -3.45 14.76
CA TYR A 110 -1.04 -1.97 14.74
C TYR A 110 -0.39 -1.41 13.45
N PHE A 111 0.10 -2.27 12.55
CA PHE A 111 0.52 -1.94 11.18
C PHE A 111 -0.60 -2.06 10.11
N ILE A 112 -1.75 -2.67 10.38
CA ILE A 112 -2.86 -2.73 9.41
C ILE A 112 -4.22 -2.58 10.11
N PRO A 113 -4.68 -1.34 10.37
CA PRO A 113 -5.94 -1.10 11.06
C PRO A 113 -7.15 -1.59 10.23
N GLY A 114 -7.64 -2.79 10.56
CA GLY A 114 -8.83 -3.38 9.94
C GLY A 114 -8.75 -4.88 9.61
N TYR A 115 -7.61 -5.55 9.84
CA TYR A 115 -7.48 -6.99 9.61
C TYR A 115 -7.59 -7.77 10.92
N ASN A 116 -8.76 -8.37 11.17
CA ASN A 116 -8.88 -9.46 12.13
C ASN A 116 -8.36 -10.73 11.44
N LEU A 117 -7.05 -11.00 11.54
CA LEU A 117 -6.47 -12.28 11.16
C LEU A 117 -6.81 -13.28 12.27
N ASN A 118 -7.95 -13.97 12.13
CA ASN A 118 -8.30 -15.05 13.04
C ASN A 118 -7.42 -16.27 12.70
N PHE A 119 -6.35 -16.51 13.46
CA PHE A 119 -5.38 -17.59 13.23
C PHE A 119 -5.91 -19.00 13.55
N ASN A 120 -7.19 -19.16 13.92
CA ASN A 120 -7.82 -20.47 14.09
C ASN A 120 -8.18 -21.10 12.74
N SER A 121 -7.19 -21.71 12.09
CA SER A 121 -7.40 -22.55 10.90
C SER A 121 -8.12 -23.85 11.26
N LYS A 122 -9.45 -23.87 11.10
CA LYS A 122 -10.14 -25.09 10.66
C LYS A 122 -10.39 -24.95 9.17
N VAL A 123 -9.71 -25.81 8.42
CA VAL A 123 -9.94 -26.07 7.00
C VAL A 123 -11.44 -26.21 6.75
N LEU A 124 -12.05 -25.19 6.14
CA LEU A 124 -13.40 -25.25 5.60
C LEU A 124 -13.28 -25.43 4.09
N SER A 125 -13.68 -26.61 3.64
CA SER A 125 -13.86 -26.95 2.24
C SER A 125 -14.86 -26.00 1.58
N ALA A 126 -14.43 -25.39 0.48
CA ALA A 126 -15.25 -24.53 -0.33
C ALA A 126 -16.26 -25.36 -1.13
N SER A 127 -17.49 -25.42 -0.64
CA SER A 127 -18.66 -25.59 -1.49
C SER A 127 -19.72 -24.66 -0.96
N HIS A 128 -20.02 -23.59 -1.70
CA HIS A 128 -21.29 -22.86 -1.84
C HIS A 128 -20.99 -21.52 -2.51
N ALA A 129 -21.09 -21.50 -3.83
CA ALA A 129 -21.23 -20.29 -4.60
C ALA A 129 -22.61 -19.66 -4.28
N LYS A 130 -22.63 -18.64 -3.41
CA LYS A 130 -23.74 -17.69 -3.32
C LYS A 130 -23.15 -16.28 -3.23
N GLN A 131 -23.38 -15.54 -4.33
CA GLN A 131 -23.46 -14.08 -4.44
C GLN A 131 -22.53 -13.27 -3.52
N GLY A 132 -21.36 -12.91 -4.05
CA GLY A 132 -20.56 -11.83 -3.48
C GLY A 132 -21.27 -10.47 -3.64
N PRO A 133 -20.92 -9.47 -2.81
CA PRO A 133 -21.55 -8.16 -2.83
C PRO A 133 -21.29 -7.44 -4.16
N ASP A 134 -22.34 -6.86 -4.72
CA ASP A 134 -22.31 -6.02 -5.93
C ASP A 134 -21.22 -4.96 -5.83
N PHE A 135 -20.27 -5.00 -6.78
CA PHE A 135 -19.43 -3.86 -7.08
C PHE A 135 -20.34 -2.76 -7.63
N GLN A 136 -20.36 -1.60 -6.97
CA GLN A 136 -21.03 -0.39 -7.46
C GLN A 136 -20.70 -0.17 -8.94
N SER A 137 -21.74 -0.24 -9.78
CA SER A 137 -21.62 -0.31 -11.23
C SER A 137 -20.88 0.91 -11.82
N ASP A 138 -20.23 0.72 -12.97
CA ASP A 138 -19.58 1.78 -13.76
C ASP A 138 -20.47 3.02 -14.01
N ARG A 139 -21.81 2.89 -13.88
CA ARG A 139 -22.77 3.99 -13.98
C ARG A 139 -22.72 4.96 -12.79
N GLU A 140 -22.57 4.48 -11.55
CA GLU A 140 -22.41 5.37 -10.37
C GLU A 140 -21.07 6.09 -10.38
N GLN A 141 -20.03 5.42 -10.90
CA GLN A 141 -18.73 6.06 -11.15
C GLN A 141 -18.80 7.14 -12.23
N SER A 142 -19.76 7.06 -13.16
CA SER A 142 -19.97 8.08 -14.20
C SER A 142 -20.75 9.30 -13.70
N SER A 143 -21.77 9.12 -12.85
CA SER A 143 -22.56 10.25 -12.33
C SER A 143 -21.78 11.12 -11.35
N ASN A 144 -20.92 10.51 -10.53
CA ASN A 144 -20.10 11.26 -9.57
C ASN A 144 -18.96 12.04 -10.25
N LYS A 145 -18.48 11.57 -11.42
CA LYS A 145 -17.48 12.29 -12.23
C LYS A 145 -17.97 13.68 -12.65
N ASP A 146 -19.22 13.77 -13.12
CA ASP A 146 -19.78 15.04 -13.60
C ASP A 146 -19.98 16.03 -12.45
N ALA A 147 -20.50 15.56 -11.30
CA ALA A 147 -20.65 16.40 -10.11
C ALA A 147 -19.31 16.94 -9.59
N VAL A 148 -18.29 16.09 -9.51
CA VAL A 148 -16.92 16.48 -9.13
C VAL A 148 -16.36 17.50 -10.12
N LYS A 149 -16.54 17.28 -11.43
CA LYS A 149 -16.08 18.22 -12.46
C LYS A 149 -16.78 19.57 -12.33
N MET A 150 -18.11 19.59 -12.19
CA MET A 150 -18.90 20.82 -12.03
C MET A 150 -18.47 21.61 -10.78
N PHE A 151 -18.26 20.92 -9.65
CA PHE A 151 -17.74 21.53 -8.44
C PHE A 151 -16.37 22.19 -8.70
N LEU A 152 -15.45 21.46 -9.33
CA LEU A 152 -14.11 21.94 -9.62
C LEU A 152 -14.10 23.11 -10.60
N ASP A 153 -14.91 23.08 -11.66
CA ASP A 153 -15.06 24.18 -12.62
C ASP A 153 -15.59 25.45 -11.93
N ARG A 154 -16.60 25.31 -11.06
CA ARG A 154 -17.14 26.43 -10.29
C ARG A 154 -16.09 27.02 -9.35
N MET A 155 -15.40 26.20 -8.57
CA MET A 155 -14.34 26.68 -7.68
C MET A 155 -13.18 27.33 -8.44
N LEU A 156 -12.89 26.88 -9.68
CA LEU A 156 -11.91 27.56 -10.55
C LEU A 156 -12.34 28.99 -10.87
N GLN A 157 -13.62 29.17 -11.18
CA GLN A 157 -14.20 30.46 -11.54
C GLN A 157 -14.27 31.41 -10.33
N GLU A 158 -14.69 30.90 -9.18
CA GLU A 158 -14.95 31.69 -7.97
C GLU A 158 -13.68 31.98 -7.16
N CYS A 159 -12.78 31.00 -7.05
CA CYS A 159 -11.63 31.06 -6.16
C CYS A 159 -10.28 31.05 -6.89
N GLY A 160 -10.28 30.83 -8.22
CA GLY A 160 -9.08 30.80 -9.04
C GLY A 160 -8.36 29.46 -9.06
N GLU A 161 -7.24 29.40 -9.78
CA GLU A 161 -6.40 28.21 -9.81
C GLU A 161 -5.81 27.90 -8.44
N LYS A 162 -5.65 26.61 -8.15
CA LYS A 162 -4.97 26.16 -6.92
C LYS A 162 -5.64 26.70 -5.65
N SER A 163 -6.98 26.63 -5.62
CA SER A 163 -7.82 27.09 -4.52
C SER A 163 -8.53 25.96 -3.74
N VAL A 164 -8.74 24.78 -4.36
CA VAL A 164 -9.46 23.65 -3.74
C VAL A 164 -8.52 22.71 -2.97
N ILE A 165 -8.85 22.34 -1.74
CA ILE A 165 -8.18 21.30 -0.98
C ILE A 165 -8.83 19.95 -1.27
N TYR A 166 -8.02 18.97 -1.67
CA TYR A 166 -8.44 17.57 -1.77
C TYR A 166 -8.04 16.79 -0.50
N ALA A 167 -9.01 16.33 0.27
CA ALA A 167 -8.80 15.52 1.47
C ALA A 167 -9.45 14.15 1.28
N SER A 168 -8.63 13.09 1.14
CA SER A 168 -9.12 11.71 1.06
C SER A 168 -8.81 10.96 2.35
N LEU A 169 -9.86 10.54 3.04
CA LEU A 169 -9.82 9.71 4.23
C LEU A 169 -10.47 8.34 3.94
N LEU A 170 -10.19 7.76 2.76
CA LEU A 170 -10.83 6.52 2.33
C LEU A 170 -10.12 5.26 2.79
N SER A 171 -10.88 4.17 2.96
CA SER A 171 -10.35 2.81 2.99
C SER A 171 -11.17 1.94 2.03
N ILE A 172 -10.56 1.40 0.97
CA ILE A 172 -11.07 0.31 0.14
C ILE A 172 -10.70 -1.01 0.82
N LYS A 173 -11.68 -1.92 0.94
CA LYS A 173 -11.42 -3.32 1.29
C LYS A 173 -10.51 -3.93 0.22
N CYS A 174 -9.34 -4.43 0.59
CA CYS A 174 -8.61 -5.39 -0.25
C CYS A 174 -9.22 -6.77 0.04
N PRO A 175 -10.04 -7.35 -0.85
CA PRO A 175 -10.58 -8.67 -0.61
C PRO A 175 -9.52 -9.69 -1.03
N PHE A 176 -8.73 -10.17 -0.08
CA PHE A 176 -8.12 -11.50 -0.22
C PHE A 176 -8.91 -12.41 0.71
N GLY A 177 -9.49 -13.55 0.31
CA GLY A 177 -8.99 -14.59 -0.60
C GLY A 177 -8.92 -14.28 -2.10
N LEU A 178 -7.68 -14.22 -2.58
CA LEU A 178 -7.16 -14.38 -3.94
C LEU A 178 -8.19 -14.51 -5.08
N ASN A 179 -8.42 -13.40 -5.78
CA ASN A 179 -8.49 -13.37 -7.25
C ASN A 179 -8.09 -11.97 -7.74
N LEU A 180 -6.77 -11.79 -7.86
CA LEU A 180 -6.13 -10.59 -8.39
C LEU A 180 -6.29 -10.52 -9.91
N THR A 181 -7.33 -9.85 -10.41
CA THR A 181 -7.36 -9.46 -11.84
C THR A 181 -7.43 -7.96 -12.10
N LYS A 182 -7.58 -7.09 -11.08
CA LYS A 182 -7.33 -5.64 -11.24
C LYS A 182 -6.88 -4.96 -9.92
N PRO A 183 -5.58 -4.70 -9.72
CA PRO A 183 -5.13 -3.86 -8.61
C PRO A 183 -5.39 -2.38 -8.94
N GLN A 184 -6.30 -1.72 -8.22
CA GLN A 184 -6.37 -0.25 -8.15
C GLN A 184 -5.80 0.19 -6.80
N VAL A 185 -4.50 0.47 -6.77
CA VAL A 185 -3.84 1.08 -5.60
C VAL A 185 -4.09 2.59 -5.65
N LEU A 186 -5.07 3.06 -4.89
CA LEU A 186 -5.33 4.49 -4.69
C LEU A 186 -4.79 4.92 -3.31
N PHE A 187 -4.09 6.05 -3.27
CA PHE A 187 -3.58 6.62 -2.03
C PHE A 187 -4.73 7.06 -1.12
N GLY A 188 -4.70 6.60 0.13
CA GLY A 188 -5.77 6.73 1.12
C GLY A 188 -6.35 5.36 1.47
N SER A 189 -6.65 4.55 0.45
CA SER A 189 -7.53 3.36 0.49
C SER A 189 -7.29 2.25 1.53
N ILE A 190 -6.36 2.32 2.47
CA ILE A 190 -6.19 1.23 3.46
C ILE A 190 -6.20 1.76 4.90
N TYR A 191 -5.88 3.04 5.09
CA TYR A 191 -5.47 3.53 6.39
C TYR A 191 -6.32 4.71 6.84
N TRP A 192 -6.91 4.55 8.02
CA TRP A 192 -7.50 5.65 8.77
C TRP A 192 -6.49 6.14 9.82
N PRO A 193 -6.34 7.45 10.07
CA PRO A 193 -5.49 7.92 11.15
C PRO A 193 -5.99 7.38 12.50
N LEU A 194 -5.11 6.76 13.31
CA LEU A 194 -5.49 6.23 14.61
C LEU A 194 -6.05 7.32 15.55
N ASN A 195 -5.56 8.55 15.40
CA ASN A 195 -6.11 9.70 16.10
C ASN A 195 -7.28 10.29 15.29
N VAL A 196 -8.47 9.78 15.57
CA VAL A 196 -9.74 10.20 14.96
C VAL A 196 -10.01 11.68 15.22
N GLU A 197 -9.81 12.13 16.46
CA GLU A 197 -10.04 13.52 16.87
C GLU A 197 -9.14 14.49 16.12
N ALA A 198 -7.87 14.13 15.91
CA ALA A 198 -6.95 14.93 15.10
C ALA A 198 -7.43 15.07 13.65
N SER A 199 -8.00 14.01 13.08
CA SER A 199 -8.51 14.02 11.71
C SER A 199 -9.64 15.05 11.58
N TRP A 200 -10.61 15.01 12.49
CA TRP A 200 -11.72 15.97 12.50
C TRP A 200 -11.26 17.38 12.82
N LYS A 201 -10.32 17.55 13.75
CA LYS A 201 -9.73 18.86 14.06
C LYS A 201 -9.10 19.51 12.81
N VAL A 202 -8.41 18.72 11.98
CA VAL A 202 -7.85 19.23 10.72
C VAL A 202 -8.92 19.65 9.72
N ILE A 203 -10.01 18.88 9.61
CA ILE A 203 -11.15 19.26 8.76
C ILE A 203 -11.83 20.54 9.27
N GLU A 204 -12.01 20.69 10.58
CA GLU A 204 -12.52 21.91 11.21
C GLU A 204 -11.65 23.13 10.86
N ILE A 205 -10.32 23.00 10.93
CA ILE A 205 -9.40 24.10 10.59
C ILE A 205 -9.53 24.52 9.12
N ILE A 206 -9.71 23.57 8.20
CA ILE A 206 -9.93 23.87 6.77
C ILE A 206 -11.25 24.64 6.59
N TYR A 207 -12.31 24.14 7.23
CA TYR A 207 -13.63 24.76 7.22
C TYR A 207 -13.63 26.18 7.80
N GLU A 208 -13.00 26.40 8.97
CA GLU A 208 -12.86 27.72 9.60
C GLU A 208 -12.17 28.74 8.70
N LYS A 209 -11.21 28.29 7.88
CA LYS A 209 -10.49 29.12 6.91
C LYS A 209 -11.30 29.38 5.64
N ARG A 210 -12.49 28.79 5.51
CA ARG A 210 -13.38 28.85 4.34
C ARG A 210 -12.66 28.47 3.05
N LEU A 211 -11.80 27.46 3.13
CA LEU A 211 -11.08 26.95 1.99
C LEU A 211 -11.98 25.95 1.25
N PRO A 212 -12.16 26.09 -0.07
CA PRO A 212 -12.89 25.11 -0.83
C PRO A 212 -12.31 23.71 -0.65
N MET A 213 -13.15 22.68 -0.49
CA MET A 213 -12.67 21.35 -0.15
C MET A 213 -13.50 20.23 -0.81
N ILE A 214 -12.81 19.19 -1.27
CA ILE A 214 -13.41 17.88 -1.54
C ILE A 214 -12.99 16.95 -0.40
N LEU A 215 -13.97 16.54 0.41
CA LEU A 215 -13.78 15.58 1.49
C LEU A 215 -14.27 14.21 1.06
N VAL A 216 -13.34 13.28 0.84
CA VAL A 216 -13.66 11.90 0.50
C VAL A 216 -13.67 11.06 1.78
N HIS A 217 -14.84 10.61 2.21
CA HIS A 217 -15.02 9.87 3.45
C HIS A 217 -16.13 8.81 3.32
N ASN A 218 -15.89 7.63 3.89
CA ASN A 218 -16.86 6.55 4.02
C ASN A 218 -16.86 6.09 5.49
N ASP A 219 -18.04 6.07 6.12
CA ASP A 219 -18.28 5.65 7.50
C ASP A 219 -18.54 4.13 7.64
N GLU A 220 -18.58 3.39 6.52
CA GLU A 220 -18.62 1.94 6.51
C GLU A 220 -17.35 1.31 7.14
N TYR A 221 -17.45 0.01 7.46
CA TYR A 221 -16.34 -0.82 7.94
C TYR A 221 -15.74 -0.40 9.30
N GLY A 222 -16.59 0.11 10.20
CA GLY A 222 -16.17 0.47 11.56
C GLY A 222 -15.28 1.70 11.60
N ARG A 223 -15.36 2.56 10.58
CA ARG A 223 -14.71 3.87 10.59
C ARG A 223 -15.55 4.84 11.43
N PRO A 224 -14.91 5.77 12.16
CA PRO A 224 -15.65 6.79 12.88
C PRO A 224 -16.42 7.65 11.87
N PRO A 225 -17.73 7.86 12.06
CA PRO A 225 -18.48 8.78 11.21
C PRO A 225 -18.00 10.23 11.43
N ILE A 226 -18.21 11.08 10.42
CA ILE A 226 -18.09 12.53 10.61
C ILE A 226 -19.01 12.94 11.77
N PRO A 227 -18.51 13.67 12.80
CA PRO A 227 -19.35 14.16 13.88
C PRO A 227 -20.55 14.93 13.31
N GLU A 228 -21.76 14.63 13.78
CA GLU A 228 -23.01 15.14 13.20
C GLU A 228 -23.03 16.66 13.07
N SER A 229 -22.53 17.37 14.08
CA SER A 229 -22.43 18.84 14.07
C SER A 229 -21.50 19.36 12.97
N LEU A 230 -20.38 18.68 12.73
CA LEU A 230 -19.43 19.04 11.68
C LEU A 230 -19.99 18.67 10.30
N ARG A 231 -20.63 17.51 10.17
CA ARG A 231 -21.31 17.10 8.94
C ARG A 231 -22.33 18.14 8.50
N ALA A 232 -23.23 18.54 9.39
CA ALA A 232 -24.26 19.53 9.08
C ALA A 232 -23.66 20.88 8.66
N GLN A 233 -22.54 21.29 9.25
CA GLN A 233 -21.81 22.50 8.87
C GLN A 233 -21.19 22.38 7.47
N LEU A 234 -20.53 21.26 7.18
CA LEU A 234 -19.88 21.02 5.90
C LEU A 234 -20.90 20.88 4.76
N GLU A 235 -22.01 20.18 4.98
CA GLU A 235 -23.07 19.98 3.98
C GLU A 235 -23.85 21.27 3.67
N ALA A 236 -23.82 22.26 4.57
CA ALA A 236 -24.42 23.56 4.35
C ALA A 236 -23.54 24.51 3.52
N GLU A 237 -22.25 24.20 3.33
CA GLU A 237 -21.31 25.06 2.60
C GLU A 237 -21.18 24.63 1.14
N ASP A 238 -21.53 25.53 0.22
CA ASP A 238 -21.40 25.30 -1.22
C ASP A 238 -19.95 25.07 -1.66
N SER A 239 -18.96 25.57 -0.89
CA SER A 239 -17.54 25.37 -1.16
C SER A 239 -17.01 24.00 -0.70
N VAL A 240 -17.86 23.13 -0.15
CA VAL A 240 -17.47 21.79 0.30
C VAL A 240 -18.22 20.72 -0.50
N LEU A 241 -17.49 19.71 -0.96
CA LEU A 241 -18.05 18.50 -1.57
C LEU A 241 -17.68 17.29 -0.73
N ILE A 242 -18.67 16.67 -0.07
CA ILE A 242 -18.49 15.39 0.62
C ILE A 242 -18.86 14.26 -0.34
N SER A 243 -17.99 13.25 -0.45
CA SER A 243 -18.26 12.08 -1.29
C SER A 243 -17.65 10.81 -0.69
N THR A 244 -18.27 9.65 -0.94
CA THR A 244 -17.71 8.35 -0.53
C THR A 244 -16.62 7.86 -1.49
N TRP A 245 -16.53 8.44 -2.69
CA TRP A 245 -15.49 8.15 -3.66
C TRP A 245 -15.40 9.27 -4.69
N VAL A 246 -14.21 9.60 -5.15
CA VAL A 246 -14.06 10.49 -6.32
C VAL A 246 -13.00 9.94 -7.27
N PRO A 247 -13.12 10.22 -8.58
CA PRO A 247 -12.07 9.95 -9.57
C PRO A 247 -10.83 10.79 -9.25
N GLN A 248 -9.90 10.26 -8.44
CA GLN A 248 -8.72 11.01 -7.97
C GLN A 248 -7.89 11.60 -9.13
N ASN A 249 -7.77 10.90 -10.26
CA ASN A 249 -7.08 11.40 -11.44
C ASN A 249 -7.77 12.62 -12.07
N LEU A 250 -9.10 12.70 -12.02
CA LEU A 250 -9.86 13.86 -12.46
C LEU A 250 -9.57 15.06 -11.56
N VAL A 251 -9.63 14.87 -10.23
CA VAL A 251 -9.36 15.93 -9.25
C VAL A 251 -7.94 16.46 -9.42
N LEU A 252 -6.94 15.57 -9.37
CA LEU A 252 -5.52 15.94 -9.46
C LEU A 252 -5.12 16.50 -10.84
N GLY A 253 -5.84 16.12 -11.89
CA GLY A 253 -5.65 16.63 -13.26
C GLY A 253 -6.30 17.99 -13.50
N HIS A 254 -7.18 18.46 -12.60
CA HIS A 254 -7.94 19.70 -12.78
C HIS A 254 -7.11 20.97 -12.48
N LYS A 255 -7.53 22.11 -13.03
CA LYS A 255 -6.83 23.41 -12.87
C LYS A 255 -7.14 24.14 -11.55
N SER A 256 -8.34 23.97 -10.98
CA SER A 256 -8.73 24.60 -9.69
C SER A 256 -8.11 23.98 -8.45
N ASP A 257 -7.57 22.77 -8.55
CA ASP A 257 -7.09 22.03 -7.38
C ASP A 257 -5.82 22.68 -6.79
N ALA A 258 -5.89 23.11 -5.51
CA ALA A 258 -4.79 23.50 -4.62
C ALA A 258 -4.18 22.25 -3.96
N ARG A 259 -3.58 21.41 -4.79
CA ARG A 259 -3.42 19.96 -4.54
C ARG A 259 -2.82 19.59 -3.19
N LEU A 260 -3.58 18.92 -2.32
CA LEU A 260 -3.03 17.96 -1.36
C LEU A 260 -2.81 16.65 -2.14
N PHE A 261 -1.56 16.22 -2.32
CA PHE A 261 -1.15 14.92 -2.89
C PHE A 261 -1.34 14.68 -4.40
N GLN A 262 -0.62 15.39 -5.28
CA GLN A 262 0.41 14.72 -6.10
C GLN A 262 1.31 15.65 -6.93
N TYR A 263 0.89 16.83 -7.40
CA TYR A 263 1.84 17.70 -8.16
C TYR A 263 1.66 19.21 -7.92
N GLN A 264 1.12 19.58 -6.77
CA GLN A 264 1.17 20.89 -6.11
C GLN A 264 1.20 20.56 -4.59
N ILE A 265 1.34 21.56 -3.72
CA ILE A 265 1.83 21.41 -2.33
C ILE A 265 1.21 20.24 -1.55
N ARG A 266 1.99 19.19 -1.32
CA ARG A 266 1.52 18.06 -0.50
C ARG A 266 1.64 18.40 0.99
N ILE A 267 0.57 18.28 1.77
CA ILE A 267 0.69 18.21 3.24
C ILE A 267 0.67 16.74 3.63
N ALA A 268 1.84 16.16 3.84
CA ALA A 268 1.97 14.74 4.14
C ALA A 268 1.54 14.44 5.59
N TRP A 269 0.52 13.59 5.72
CA TRP A 269 0.11 12.96 6.97
C TRP A 269 0.58 11.50 6.93
N PRO A 270 1.83 11.22 7.33
CA PRO A 270 2.34 9.86 7.33
C PRO A 270 1.65 9.03 8.42
N ILE A 271 1.02 7.93 8.02
CA ILE A 271 0.41 6.96 8.92
C ILE A 271 1.38 5.79 9.10
N ASP A 272 1.75 5.13 8.01
CA ASP A 272 2.43 3.85 8.07
C ASP A 272 3.38 3.60 6.88
N ALA A 273 4.09 2.47 6.89
CA ALA A 273 4.98 2.00 5.84
C ALA A 273 6.06 3.06 5.49
N ASP A 274 6.14 3.47 4.23
CA ASP A 274 7.15 4.41 3.72
C ASP A 274 6.64 5.83 3.77
N GLN A 275 5.39 6.03 4.19
CA GLN A 275 4.80 7.36 4.25
C GLN A 275 5.67 8.32 5.09
N PRO A 276 6.25 7.95 6.24
CA PRO A 276 7.17 8.83 6.96
C PRO A 276 8.41 9.22 6.16
N ILE A 277 9.03 8.27 5.45
CA ILE A 277 10.21 8.55 4.60
C ILE A 277 9.82 9.40 3.39
N ASN A 278 8.71 9.06 2.73
CA ASN A 278 8.16 9.83 1.62
C ASN A 278 7.82 11.26 2.05
N ALA A 279 7.27 11.45 3.24
CA ALA A 279 6.99 12.76 3.81
C ALA A 279 8.27 13.58 4.03
N ILE A 280 9.37 12.95 4.44
CA ILE A 280 10.69 13.60 4.56
C ILE A 280 11.22 14.02 3.17
N TYR A 281 11.11 13.16 2.15
CA TYR A 281 11.51 13.48 0.79
C TYR A 281 10.70 14.63 0.18
N ILE A 282 9.38 14.63 0.43
CA ILE A 282 8.44 15.68 0.02
C ILE A 282 8.74 17.01 0.72
N GLY A 283 8.94 16.98 2.03
CA GLY A 283 9.02 18.16 2.89
C GLY A 283 10.41 18.80 2.98
N ASP A 284 11.41 18.01 3.34
CA ASP A 284 12.67 18.53 3.89
C ASP A 284 13.87 18.35 2.97
N LEU A 285 13.91 17.22 2.25
CA LEU A 285 15.09 16.81 1.50
C LEU A 285 15.06 17.40 0.09
N LYS A 286 15.32 16.57 -0.91
CA LYS A 286 15.70 16.98 -2.25
C LYS A 286 14.56 17.63 -3.04
N HIS A 287 13.31 17.31 -2.73
CA HIS A 287 12.19 17.71 -3.58
C HIS A 287 11.62 19.07 -3.17
N LYS A 288 11.44 19.32 -1.86
CA LYS A 288 10.81 20.56 -1.33
C LYS A 288 9.52 20.89 -2.10
N VAL A 289 8.63 19.90 -2.23
CA VAL A 289 7.36 19.99 -2.97
C VAL A 289 6.13 19.96 -2.05
N GLY A 290 6.34 19.96 -0.74
CA GLY A 290 5.27 19.93 0.24
C GLY A 290 5.74 20.17 1.67
N TYR A 291 4.87 19.84 2.61
CA TYR A 291 5.03 19.85 4.05
C TYR A 291 4.84 18.45 4.60
N LYS A 292 5.31 18.22 5.81
CA LYS A 292 5.08 17.00 6.58
C LYS A 292 4.50 17.41 7.92
N LEU A 293 3.55 16.63 8.42
CA LEU A 293 3.02 16.79 9.76
C LEU A 293 3.78 15.83 10.69
N LEU A 294 4.38 16.37 11.75
CA LEU A 294 5.17 15.64 12.73
C LEU A 294 4.36 15.29 13.97
N GLU A 295 3.40 16.13 14.36
CA GLU A 295 2.55 15.90 15.54
C GLU A 295 1.61 14.72 15.35
N VAL A 296 1.34 14.33 14.10
CA VAL A 296 0.48 13.20 13.75
C VAL A 296 1.21 11.86 13.62
N LEU A 297 2.54 11.83 13.81
CA LEU A 297 3.34 10.61 13.69
C LEU A 297 2.96 9.57 14.75
N GLN A 298 2.73 8.34 14.30
CA GLN A 298 2.40 7.20 15.16
C GLN A 298 3.68 6.53 15.68
N ARG A 299 4.25 7.08 16.75
CA ARG A 299 5.44 6.51 17.41
C ARG A 299 5.44 6.78 18.91
N ASP A 300 6.41 6.18 19.60
CA ASP A 300 6.74 6.55 20.97
C ASP A 300 7.15 8.04 21.03
N LYS A 301 6.24 8.84 21.60
CA LYS A 301 6.38 10.30 21.71
C LYS A 301 7.36 10.73 22.81
N SER A 302 7.83 9.80 23.65
CA SER A 302 8.84 10.09 24.67
C SER A 302 10.25 10.25 24.11
N LYS A 303 10.47 9.83 22.86
CA LYS A 303 11.80 9.86 22.22
C LYS A 303 11.87 10.96 21.16
N PRO A 304 12.96 11.73 21.07
CA PRO A 304 13.14 12.70 19.99
C PRO A 304 13.21 12.00 18.63
N LEU A 305 12.86 12.73 17.56
CA LEU A 305 13.24 12.35 16.20
C LEU A 305 14.75 12.44 16.08
N TYR A 306 15.33 11.75 15.11
CA TYR A 306 16.77 11.84 14.82
C TYR A 306 17.28 13.28 14.70
N ARG A 307 16.41 14.22 14.29
CA ARG A 307 16.72 15.66 14.16
C ARG A 307 16.42 16.49 15.42
N GLY A 308 16.22 15.86 16.58
CA GLY A 308 16.06 16.52 17.87
C GLY A 308 14.65 17.01 18.21
N TYR A 309 13.70 16.96 17.28
CA TYR A 309 12.31 17.35 17.55
C TYR A 309 11.52 16.22 18.21
N THR A 310 10.80 16.50 19.30
CA THR A 310 9.94 15.53 19.99
C THR A 310 8.48 15.94 19.80
N PRO A 311 7.70 15.25 18.95
CA PRO A 311 6.29 15.56 18.78
C PRO A 311 5.51 15.24 20.04
N SER A 312 4.65 16.16 20.48
CA SER A 312 3.74 15.95 21.61
C SER A 312 2.56 15.07 21.21
N GLY A 313 2.16 15.19 19.93
CA GLY A 313 0.94 14.68 19.32
C GLY A 313 -0.33 14.94 20.14
N THR A 314 -0.36 16.07 20.84
CA THR A 314 -1.57 16.62 21.47
C THR A 314 -2.43 17.30 20.41
N LEU A 315 -3.74 17.39 20.62
CA LEU A 315 -4.62 18.06 19.66
C LEU A 315 -4.22 19.53 19.42
N ASN A 316 -3.82 20.24 20.48
CA ASN A 316 -3.37 21.63 20.36
C ASN A 316 -2.11 21.77 19.50
N ALA A 317 -1.14 20.87 19.67
CA ALA A 317 0.08 20.91 18.86
C ALA A 317 -0.20 20.53 17.40
N ILE A 318 -1.09 19.56 17.14
CA ILE A 318 -1.54 19.21 15.79
C ILE A 318 -2.25 20.40 15.14
N GLU A 319 -3.13 21.07 15.88
CA GLU A 319 -3.82 22.27 15.41
C GLU A 319 -2.83 23.38 15.08
N GLU A 320 -1.89 23.68 15.98
CA GLU A 320 -0.86 24.70 15.78
C GLU A 320 0.00 24.40 14.55
N GLU A 321 0.55 23.17 14.47
CA GLU A 321 1.34 22.72 13.32
C GLU A 321 0.56 22.85 12.02
N PHE A 322 -0.68 22.38 11.99
CA PHE A 322 -1.49 22.38 10.78
C PHE A 322 -1.86 23.80 10.34
N ARG A 323 -2.20 24.70 11.27
CA ARG A 323 -2.46 26.11 10.97
C ARG A 323 -1.20 26.80 10.40
N THR A 324 -0.03 26.56 10.99
CA THR A 324 1.24 27.07 10.47
C THR A 324 1.53 26.53 9.07
N VAL A 325 1.32 25.23 8.85
CA VAL A 325 1.52 24.60 7.54
C VAL A 325 0.57 25.19 6.49
N LEU A 326 -0.71 25.37 6.80
CA LEU A 326 -1.66 26.02 5.90
C LEU A 326 -1.22 27.45 5.57
N GLN A 327 -0.84 28.24 6.58
CA GLN A 327 -0.35 29.61 6.36
C GLN A 327 0.84 29.64 5.41
N ASN A 328 1.81 28.73 5.59
CA ASN A 328 2.96 28.61 4.71
C ASN A 328 2.58 28.14 3.30
N ALA A 329 1.65 27.19 3.19
CA ALA A 329 1.18 26.62 1.94
C ALA A 329 0.49 27.65 1.04
N PHE A 330 -0.26 28.58 1.63
CA PHE A 330 -0.89 29.67 0.89
C PHE A 330 0.01 30.91 0.76
N GLY A 331 1.15 30.95 1.45
CA GLY A 331 2.14 32.02 1.39
C GLY A 331 3.25 31.84 0.33
N HIS A 332 4.34 32.59 0.53
CA HIS A 332 5.51 32.59 -0.35
C HIS A 332 6.20 31.22 -0.44
N ASP A 333 6.39 30.55 0.70
CA ASP A 333 7.02 29.21 0.75
C ASP A 333 6.19 28.19 -0.06
N GLY A 334 4.88 28.24 0.07
CA GLY A 334 4.00 27.42 -0.75
C GLY A 334 4.12 27.70 -2.24
N ALA A 335 4.21 28.97 -2.66
CA ALA A 335 4.42 29.31 -4.06
C ALA A 335 5.73 28.70 -4.62
N MET A 336 6.80 28.72 -3.82
CA MET A 336 8.07 28.06 -4.16
C MET A 336 7.91 26.54 -4.27
N LYS A 337 7.22 25.89 -3.32
CA LYS A 337 6.96 24.45 -3.36
C LYS A 337 6.08 24.03 -4.55
N ARG A 338 5.10 24.85 -4.95
CA ARG A 338 4.31 24.64 -6.19
C ARG A 338 5.19 24.69 -7.43
N ARG A 339 6.11 25.64 -7.51
CA ARG A 339 7.05 25.75 -8.63
C ARG A 339 7.96 24.52 -8.72
N ASN A 340 8.49 24.06 -7.59
CA ASN A 340 9.28 22.83 -7.53
C ASN A 340 8.45 21.63 -8.01
N ALA A 341 7.19 21.52 -7.58
CA ALA A 341 6.32 20.42 -7.96
C ALA A 341 6.07 20.38 -9.48
N GLU A 342 5.89 21.53 -10.14
CA GLU A 342 5.73 21.59 -11.60
C GLU A 342 7.01 21.17 -12.32
N MET A 343 8.18 21.61 -11.84
CA MET A 343 9.47 21.15 -12.38
C MET A 343 9.65 19.62 -12.26
N PHE A 344 9.18 19.03 -11.15
CA PHE A 344 9.20 17.57 -10.99
C PHE A 344 8.22 16.88 -11.95
N LYS A 345 7.03 17.43 -12.14
CA LYS A 345 6.04 16.90 -13.08
C LYS A 345 6.59 16.89 -14.51
N GLU A 346 7.22 17.98 -14.95
CA GLU A 346 7.85 18.06 -16.27
C GLU A 346 8.96 17.01 -16.43
N LYS A 347 9.85 16.89 -15.45
CA LYS A 347 10.93 15.89 -15.48
C LYS A 347 10.39 14.47 -15.53
N LEU A 348 9.43 14.13 -14.68
CA LEU A 348 8.82 12.80 -14.66
C LEU A 348 8.11 12.49 -15.98
N SER A 349 7.43 13.49 -16.57
CA SER A 349 6.79 13.32 -17.89
C SER A 349 7.84 13.02 -18.96
N CYS A 350 8.98 13.73 -18.95
CA CYS A 350 10.07 13.49 -19.90
C CYS A 350 10.68 12.09 -19.78
N LEU A 351 10.82 11.56 -18.55
CA LEU A 351 11.33 10.20 -18.33
C LEU A 351 10.44 9.11 -18.96
N TRP A 352 9.15 9.39 -19.14
CA TRP A 352 8.17 8.46 -19.69
C TRP A 352 7.84 8.69 -21.17
N ASN A 353 8.45 9.69 -21.81
CA ASN A 353 8.35 9.87 -23.26
C ASN A 353 8.87 8.64 -24.01
N GLU A 354 8.58 8.57 -25.32
CA GLU A 354 8.97 7.42 -26.15
C GLU A 354 10.45 7.06 -26.07
N ASP A 355 11.32 8.07 -25.99
CA ASP A 355 12.78 7.92 -25.83
C ASP A 355 13.26 8.27 -24.42
N GLY A 356 12.36 8.33 -23.44
CA GLY A 356 12.70 8.66 -22.05
C GLY A 356 13.32 7.48 -21.32
N ASP A 357 14.24 7.76 -20.38
CA ASP A 357 14.99 6.73 -19.64
C ASP A 357 14.08 5.68 -19.00
N ALA A 358 12.98 6.06 -18.34
CA ALA A 358 12.09 5.10 -17.68
C ALA A 358 11.41 4.16 -18.69
N ARG A 359 11.00 4.71 -19.85
CA ARG A 359 10.40 3.92 -20.93
C ARG A 359 11.41 2.96 -21.57
N MET A 360 12.63 3.42 -21.79
CA MET A 360 13.72 2.61 -22.33
C MET A 360 14.12 1.48 -21.37
N GLU A 361 14.26 1.80 -20.09
CA GLU A 361 14.58 0.83 -19.04
C GLU A 361 13.49 -0.24 -18.91
N LEU A 362 12.21 0.16 -18.94
CA LEU A 362 11.10 -0.80 -18.95
C LEU A 362 11.15 -1.71 -20.18
N ARG A 363 11.43 -1.17 -21.37
CA ARG A 363 11.58 -1.98 -22.59
C ARG A 363 12.74 -2.96 -22.50
N ARG A 364 13.88 -2.52 -21.96
CA ARG A 364 15.04 -3.40 -21.71
C ARG A 364 14.66 -4.53 -20.76
N PHE A 365 14.06 -4.18 -19.63
CA PHE A 365 13.58 -5.16 -18.66
C PHE A 365 12.63 -6.19 -19.28
N ILE A 366 11.63 -5.75 -20.06
CA ILE A 366 10.69 -6.66 -20.74
C ILE A 366 11.43 -7.58 -21.72
N LYS A 367 12.38 -7.04 -22.49
CA LYS A 367 13.18 -7.84 -23.44
C LYS A 367 13.99 -8.91 -22.71
N ASP A 368 14.69 -8.53 -21.65
CA ASP A 368 15.54 -9.43 -20.87
C ASP A 368 14.70 -10.50 -20.17
N TYR A 369 13.55 -10.10 -19.61
CA TYR A 369 12.58 -11.01 -19.00
C TYR A 369 12.03 -12.03 -20.01
N LEU A 370 11.61 -11.59 -21.19
CA LEU A 370 11.10 -12.48 -22.23
C LEU A 370 12.18 -13.43 -22.76
N SER A 371 13.43 -12.96 -22.90
CA SER A 371 14.57 -13.82 -23.25
C SER A 371 14.76 -14.92 -22.22
N TRP A 372 14.77 -14.55 -20.93
CA TRP A 372 14.91 -15.51 -19.84
C TRP A 372 13.77 -16.53 -19.81
N CYS A 373 12.52 -16.10 -20.00
CA CYS A 373 11.37 -17.00 -20.10
C CYS A 373 11.51 -17.99 -21.26
N TRP A 374 11.99 -17.52 -22.42
CA TRP A 374 12.19 -18.36 -23.60
C TRP A 374 13.30 -19.39 -23.40
N ASP A 375 14.44 -18.97 -22.87
CA ASP A 375 15.57 -19.88 -22.59
C ASP A 375 15.16 -20.96 -21.58
N THR A 376 14.42 -20.56 -20.54
CA THR A 376 13.85 -21.47 -19.54
C THR A 376 12.89 -22.46 -20.20
N TYR A 377 11.94 -21.98 -21.00
CA TYR A 377 10.99 -22.82 -21.74
C TYR A 377 11.70 -23.80 -22.69
N TYR A 378 12.73 -23.34 -23.41
CA TYR A 378 13.52 -24.16 -24.31
C TYR A 378 14.27 -25.28 -23.58
N LEU A 379 14.97 -24.95 -22.49
CA LEU A 379 15.70 -25.92 -21.67
C LEU A 379 14.76 -26.97 -21.06
N LEU A 380 13.59 -26.54 -20.59
CA LEU A 380 12.56 -27.44 -20.06
C LEU A 380 11.99 -28.37 -21.12
N THR A 381 11.63 -27.83 -22.29
CA THR A 381 11.12 -28.62 -23.41
C THR A 381 12.17 -29.65 -23.85
N ARG A 382 13.43 -29.24 -23.93
CA ARG A 382 14.54 -30.11 -24.27
C ARG A 382 14.73 -31.21 -23.23
N ALA A 383 14.71 -30.89 -21.93
CA ALA A 383 14.81 -31.88 -20.87
C ALA A 383 13.66 -32.89 -20.92
N ILE A 384 12.42 -32.44 -21.17
CA ILE A 384 11.24 -33.30 -21.31
C ILE A 384 11.40 -34.27 -22.48
N VAL A 385 11.86 -33.78 -23.64
CA VAL A 385 12.04 -34.57 -24.86
C VAL A 385 13.23 -35.54 -24.73
N GLU A 386 14.38 -35.08 -24.24
CA GLU A 386 15.60 -35.88 -24.14
C GLU A 386 15.51 -36.96 -23.05
N HIS A 387 14.78 -36.71 -21.96
CA HIS A 387 14.66 -37.66 -20.86
C HIS A 387 13.41 -38.54 -20.92
N LYS A 388 12.61 -38.50 -22.01
CA LYS A 388 11.36 -39.30 -22.15
C LYS A 388 10.44 -39.20 -20.93
N VAL A 389 10.49 -38.11 -20.17
CA VAL A 389 9.75 -37.96 -18.91
C VAL A 389 8.24 -38.05 -19.16
N LEU A 390 7.79 -37.61 -20.33
CA LEU A 390 6.40 -37.73 -20.77
C LEU A 390 5.94 -39.18 -20.98
N GLU A 391 6.79 -40.12 -21.38
CA GLU A 391 6.36 -41.53 -21.54
C GLU A 391 6.00 -42.14 -20.17
N SER A 392 6.74 -41.83 -19.10
CA SER A 392 6.38 -42.27 -17.73
C SER A 392 5.21 -41.50 -17.09
N TRP A 393 4.93 -40.27 -17.55
CA TRP A 393 3.82 -39.45 -17.03
C TRP A 393 2.50 -39.76 -17.72
N LEU A 394 2.52 -40.13 -19.01
CA LEU A 394 1.33 -40.53 -19.76
C LEU A 394 0.79 -41.91 -19.35
N ASP A 395 1.62 -42.75 -18.73
CA ASP A 395 1.19 -44.03 -18.11
C ASP A 395 0.54 -43.83 -16.72
N TYR A 396 0.51 -42.60 -16.19
CA TYR A 396 -0.20 -42.28 -14.94
C TYR A 396 -1.67 -41.97 -15.25
N PRO A 397 -2.64 -42.79 -14.78
CA PRO A 397 -4.02 -42.66 -15.21
C PRO A 397 -4.63 -41.32 -14.73
N PRO A 398 -5.32 -40.57 -15.62
CA PRO A 398 -5.95 -39.28 -15.31
C PRO A 398 -6.97 -39.32 -14.17
N SER A 399 -7.45 -40.50 -13.78
CA SER A 399 -8.46 -40.72 -12.74
C SER A 399 -8.04 -40.34 -11.31
N LYS A 400 -6.77 -39.99 -11.08
CA LYS A 400 -6.27 -39.56 -9.77
C LYS A 400 -6.22 -38.04 -9.55
N PHE A 401 -6.49 -37.22 -10.58
CA PHE A 401 -6.42 -35.75 -10.49
C PHE A 401 -7.77 -35.03 -10.48
N ILE A 402 -8.88 -35.77 -10.57
CA ILE A 402 -10.21 -35.20 -10.35
C ILE A 402 -10.62 -35.57 -8.91
N PRO A 403 -10.69 -34.61 -7.98
CA PRO A 403 -11.31 -34.86 -6.69
C PRO A 403 -12.79 -35.21 -6.92
N GLN A 404 -13.28 -36.27 -6.29
CA GLN A 404 -14.73 -36.52 -6.18
C GLN A 404 -15.39 -35.47 -5.28
#